data_AF-A0A2T1E6X8-F1
#
_entry.id   AF-A0A2T1E6X8-F1
#
_cell.length_a   1.000
_cell.length_b   1.000
_cell.length_c   1.000
_cell.angle_alpha   90.00
_cell.angle_beta   90.00
_cell.angle_gamma   90.00
#
_symmetry.space_group_name_H-M   'P 1'
#
loop_
_entity.id
_entity.type
_entity.pdbx_description
1 polymer ?
#
loop_
_entity_poly.entity_id
_entity_poly.type
_entity_poly.pdbx_seq_one_letter_code
_entity_poly.pdbx_strand_id
1 'polypeptide(L)'
;MLEIMTHSPEHELTKKTIARLLEIYAFAKTISLHGYGSTMYRKEALARGLEPDECYCLGQPKELSDLAIEFVITSGGIDKLAVYAGLGVSEVWFWQEQQRSVYRLRDRQYEWVPRSELLPDLDLSLLASYVQPLKQPEAVRAFYEAIR
;
A
#
# COMPACT_ATOMS: atom_id res chain seq x y z
N MET A 1 19.46 -5.38 -19.56
CA MET A 1 19.03 -6.47 -18.67
C MET A 1 17.52 -6.50 -18.74
N LEU A 2 16.94 -7.61 -19.21
CA LEU A 2 15.50 -7.73 -19.43
C LEU A 2 14.81 -7.67 -18.05
N GLU A 3 13.98 -6.67 -17.82
CA GLU A 3 13.20 -6.52 -16.60
C GLU A 3 12.18 -7.66 -16.52
N ILE A 4 12.43 -8.64 -15.67
CA ILE A 4 11.44 -9.67 -15.35
C ILE A 4 10.44 -8.97 -14.42
N MET A 5 9.38 -8.41 -15.01
CA MET A 5 8.16 -8.05 -14.29
C MET A 5 7.73 -9.29 -13.52
N THR A 6 8.01 -9.32 -12.23
CA THR A 6 7.82 -10.52 -11.41
C THR A 6 6.35 -10.59 -11.01
N HIS A 7 5.49 -10.86 -12.00
CA HIS A 7 4.13 -11.36 -11.81
C HIS A 7 4.17 -12.85 -11.41
N SER A 8 5.08 -13.24 -10.53
CA SER A 8 5.07 -14.61 -10.04
C SER A 8 3.78 -14.81 -9.23
N PRO A 9 3.15 -15.99 -9.29
CA PRO A 9 1.99 -16.29 -8.47
C PRO A 9 2.23 -16.00 -6.98
N GLU A 10 3.46 -16.21 -6.49
CA GLU A 10 3.86 -15.93 -5.12
C GLU A 10 3.80 -14.43 -4.78
N HIS A 11 4.18 -13.58 -5.72
CA HIS A 11 4.14 -12.13 -5.56
C HIS A 11 2.70 -11.63 -5.46
N GLU A 12 1.82 -12.07 -6.36
CA GLU A 12 0.40 -11.73 -6.35
C GLU A 12 -0.30 -12.23 -5.08
N LEU A 13 0.01 -13.45 -4.62
CA LEU A 13 -0.49 -13.96 -3.35
C LEU A 13 0.00 -13.12 -2.16
N THR A 14 1.23 -12.61 -2.20
CA THR A 14 1.79 -11.75 -1.16
C THR A 14 1.08 -10.40 -1.11
N LYS A 15 0.93 -9.72 -2.26
CA LYS A 15 0.15 -8.47 -2.38
C LYS A 15 -1.25 -8.65 -1.80
N LYS A 16 -1.95 -9.69 -2.26
CA LYS A 16 -3.32 -9.97 -1.84
C LYS A 16 -3.42 -10.24 -0.34
N THR A 17 -2.42 -10.90 0.23
CA THR A 17 -2.38 -11.18 1.68
C THR A 17 -2.22 -9.88 2.46
N ILE A 18 -1.32 -8.99 2.05
CA ILE A 18 -1.10 -7.71 2.73
C ILE A 18 -2.33 -6.81 2.62
N ALA A 19 -2.95 -6.72 1.44
CA ALA A 19 -4.20 -6.00 1.24
C ALA A 19 -5.29 -6.50 2.21
N ARG A 20 -5.50 -7.81 2.30
CA ARG A 20 -6.49 -8.40 3.22
C ARG A 20 -6.18 -8.16 4.69
N LEU A 21 -4.91 -8.18 5.07
CA LEU A 21 -4.49 -7.87 6.45
C LEU A 21 -4.76 -6.39 6.77
N LEU A 22 -4.49 -5.48 5.84
CA LEU A 22 -4.79 -4.06 6.03
C LEU A 22 -6.29 -3.80 6.11
N GLU A 23 -7.08 -4.43 5.24
CA GLU A 23 -8.54 -4.32 5.22
C GLU A 23 -9.18 -4.87 6.51
N ILE A 24 -8.70 -6.01 7.02
CA ILE A 24 -9.22 -6.56 8.28
C ILE A 24 -8.81 -5.71 9.49
N TYR A 25 -7.63 -5.08 9.44
CA TYR A 25 -7.23 -4.09 10.44
C TYR A 25 -8.17 -2.90 10.45
N ALA A 26 -8.44 -2.32 9.27
CA ALA A 26 -9.35 -1.20 9.16
C ALA A 26 -10.75 -1.55 9.67
N PHE A 27 -11.25 -2.74 9.32
CA PHE A 27 -12.50 -3.28 9.86
C PHE A 27 -12.48 -3.36 11.38
N ALA A 28 -11.45 -3.98 11.97
CA ALA A 28 -11.33 -4.15 13.42
C ALA A 28 -11.25 -2.81 14.18
N LYS A 29 -10.62 -1.80 13.58
CA LYS A 29 -10.46 -0.47 14.18
C LYS A 29 -11.57 0.52 13.80
N THR A 30 -12.63 0.07 13.11
CA THR A 30 -13.74 0.92 12.63
C THR A 30 -13.24 2.09 11.76
N ILE A 31 -12.20 1.84 10.96
CA ILE A 31 -11.64 2.81 10.01
C ILE A 31 -12.33 2.59 8.67
N SER A 32 -12.97 3.63 8.15
CA SER A 32 -13.54 3.63 6.79
C SER A 32 -12.42 3.66 5.76
N LEU A 33 -11.89 2.48 5.41
CA LEU A 33 -10.83 2.31 4.42
C LEU A 33 -11.43 1.73 3.13
N HIS A 34 -11.52 2.57 2.11
CA HIS A 34 -12.06 2.20 0.81
C HIS A 34 -10.92 1.83 -0.13
N GLY A 35 -10.78 0.53 -0.41
CA GLY A 35 -9.94 0.07 -1.53
C GLY A 35 -10.61 0.45 -2.84
N TYR A 36 -9.80 0.78 -3.86
CA TYR A 36 -10.21 1.32 -5.17
C TYR A 36 -10.23 2.85 -5.23
N GLY A 37 -9.07 3.44 -5.53
CA GLY A 37 -8.97 4.85 -5.94
C GLY A 37 -9.74 5.10 -7.24
N SER A 38 -10.20 6.33 -7.48
CA SER A 38 -11.09 6.59 -8.61
C SER A 38 -10.50 6.20 -9.97
N THR A 39 -11.39 5.86 -10.91
CA THR A 39 -11.04 5.63 -12.32
C THR A 39 -10.26 6.81 -12.91
N MET A 40 -10.53 8.04 -12.45
CA MET A 40 -9.81 9.23 -12.89
C MET A 40 -8.36 9.24 -12.39
N TYR A 41 -8.15 9.01 -11.10
CA TYR A 41 -6.80 8.92 -10.52
C TYR A 41 -5.98 7.82 -11.19
N ARG A 42 -6.57 6.63 -11.39
CA ARG A 42 -5.86 5.54 -12.08
C ARG A 42 -5.47 5.95 -13.50
N LYS A 43 -6.35 6.66 -14.22
CA LYS A 43 -6.05 7.19 -15.55
C LYS A 43 -4.92 8.22 -15.53
N GLU A 44 -4.92 9.14 -14.57
CA GLU A 44 -3.85 10.15 -14.44
C GLU A 44 -2.50 9.54 -14.05
N ALA A 45 -2.49 8.58 -13.13
CA ALA A 45 -1.30 7.83 -12.75
C ALA A 45 -0.73 7.10 -13.98
N LEU A 46 -1.57 6.38 -14.72
CA LEU A 46 -1.17 5.66 -15.94
C LEU A 46 -0.63 6.63 -17.01
N ALA A 47 -1.24 7.81 -17.17
CA ALA A 47 -0.75 8.84 -18.09
C ALA A 47 0.65 9.38 -17.71
N ARG A 48 1.05 9.25 -16.43
CA ARG A 48 2.38 9.58 -15.91
C ARG A 48 3.31 8.36 -15.83
N GLY A 49 2.90 7.22 -16.41
CA GLY A 49 3.69 5.99 -16.44
C GLY A 49 3.67 5.19 -15.14
N LEU A 50 2.70 5.45 -14.25
CA LEU A 50 2.59 4.81 -12.94
C LEU A 50 1.30 4.00 -12.84
N GLU A 51 1.43 2.72 -12.52
CA GLU A 51 0.30 1.84 -12.18
C GLU A 51 0.42 1.43 -10.72
N PRO A 52 -0.37 2.03 -9.80
CA PRO A 52 -0.33 1.65 -8.39
C PRO A 52 -0.80 0.21 -8.18
N ASP A 53 -0.09 -0.54 -7.33
CA ASP A 53 -0.48 -1.91 -6.94
C ASP A 53 -1.76 -1.88 -6.09
N GLU A 54 -1.75 -1.13 -4.98
CA GLU A 54 -2.90 -0.96 -4.09
C GLU A 54 -3.09 0.51 -3.70
N CYS A 55 -4.35 0.94 -3.56
CA CYS A 55 -4.70 2.32 -3.24
C CYS A 55 -5.96 2.39 -2.38
N TYR A 56 -5.94 3.26 -1.38
CA TYR A 56 -7.01 3.40 -0.40
C TYR A 56 -7.40 4.87 -0.14
N CYS A 57 -8.70 5.10 0.04
CA CYS A 57 -9.25 6.36 0.56
C CYS A 57 -9.73 6.16 2.01
N LEU A 58 -9.34 7.06 2.91
CA LEU A 58 -9.86 7.15 4.26
C LEU A 58 -11.13 7.99 4.29
N GLY A 59 -12.12 7.52 5.05
CA GLY A 59 -13.41 8.17 5.25
C GLY A 59 -14.42 7.79 4.17
N GLN A 60 -14.32 8.42 3.00
CA GLN A 60 -15.23 8.20 1.87
C GLN A 60 -14.44 7.97 0.59
N PRO A 61 -15.04 7.36 -0.45
CA PRO A 61 -14.44 7.30 -1.78
C PRO A 61 -14.11 8.71 -2.30
N LYS A 62 -12.91 8.90 -2.83
CA LYS A 62 -12.42 10.17 -3.37
C LYS A 62 -11.84 9.96 -4.76
N GLU A 63 -11.66 11.06 -5.48
CA GLU A 63 -10.92 11.01 -6.75
C GLU A 63 -9.47 10.60 -6.52
N LEU A 64 -8.80 11.25 -5.57
CA LEU A 64 -7.43 11.00 -5.18
C LEU A 64 -7.35 10.09 -3.95
N SER A 65 -6.53 9.04 -4.04
CA SER A 65 -6.29 8.13 -2.92
C SER A 65 -5.45 8.81 -1.84
N ASP A 66 -5.75 8.52 -0.57
CA ASP A 66 -4.97 9.01 0.56
C ASP A 66 -3.68 8.18 0.73
N LEU A 67 -3.78 6.86 0.50
CA LEU A 67 -2.69 5.91 0.64
C LEU A 67 -2.46 5.13 -0.66
N ALA A 68 -1.21 5.03 -1.10
CA ALA A 68 -0.77 4.08 -2.12
C ALA A 68 0.23 3.09 -1.52
N ILE A 69 0.18 1.83 -1.96
CA ILE A 69 1.13 0.78 -1.56
C ILE A 69 1.76 0.20 -2.82
N GLU A 70 3.08 0.09 -2.80
CA GLU A 70 3.93 -0.44 -3.86
C GLU A 70 4.65 -1.69 -3.33
N PHE A 71 4.46 -2.84 -3.95
CA PHE A 71 5.08 -4.10 -3.49
C PHE A 71 6.41 -4.42 -4.19
N VAL A 72 6.88 -3.55 -5.09
CA VAL A 72 8.19 -3.68 -5.75
C VAL A 72 8.85 -2.31 -5.95
N ILE A 73 10.12 -2.21 -5.56
CA ILE A 73 11.03 -1.13 -5.95
C ILE A 73 11.93 -1.63 -7.08
N THR A 74 11.39 -1.91 -8.26
CA THR A 74 12.28 -2.08 -9.41
C THR A 74 12.56 -0.70 -9.96
N SER A 75 13.85 -0.39 -10.02
CA SER A 75 14.48 0.86 -10.44
C SER A 75 14.30 1.15 -11.94
N GLY A 76 13.08 1.04 -12.45
CA GLY A 76 12.71 1.22 -13.86
C GLY A 76 12.71 2.68 -14.32
N GLY A 77 13.69 3.48 -13.85
CA GLY A 77 13.91 4.88 -14.27
C GLY A 77 12.86 5.91 -13.84
N ILE A 78 11.66 5.49 -13.43
CA ILE A 78 10.58 6.37 -12.96
C ILE A 78 10.74 6.61 -11.45
N ASP A 79 10.88 7.88 -11.07
CA ASP A 79 10.77 8.31 -9.68
C ASP A 79 9.28 8.27 -9.28
N LYS A 80 8.84 7.10 -8.77
CA LYS A 80 7.45 6.88 -8.33
C LYS A 80 7.01 7.92 -7.30
N LEU A 81 7.90 8.32 -6.39
CA LEU A 81 7.61 9.34 -5.39
C LEU A 81 7.36 10.70 -6.06
N ALA A 82 8.13 11.09 -7.07
CA ALA A 82 7.87 12.31 -7.82
C ALA A 82 6.49 12.27 -8.54
N VAL A 83 6.12 11.12 -9.12
CA VAL A 83 4.80 10.97 -9.76
C VAL A 83 3.67 11.06 -8.73
N TYR A 84 3.77 10.35 -7.61
CA TYR A 84 2.81 10.42 -6.51
C TYR A 84 2.71 11.82 -5.90
N ALA A 85 3.82 12.56 -5.80
CA ALA A 85 3.84 13.93 -5.31
C ALA A 85 3.10 14.87 -6.26
N GLY A 86 3.25 14.67 -7.58
CA GLY A 86 2.48 15.37 -8.59
C GLY A 86 0.99 15.00 -8.62
N LEU A 87 0.61 13.82 -8.09
CA LEU A 87 -0.79 13.41 -7.90
C LEU A 87 -1.36 13.92 -6.57
N GLY A 88 -0.51 14.18 -5.57
CA GLY A 88 -0.91 14.66 -4.24
C GLY A 88 -1.29 13.56 -3.26
N VAL A 89 -0.86 12.31 -3.48
CA VAL A 89 -1.17 11.19 -2.57
C VAL A 89 -0.54 11.46 -1.20
N SER A 90 -1.32 11.32 -0.12
CA SER A 90 -0.85 11.73 1.21
C SER A 90 0.27 10.84 1.74
N GLU A 91 0.15 9.52 1.61
CA GLU A 91 1.19 8.55 1.96
C GLU A 91 1.44 7.52 0.88
N VAL A 92 2.71 7.14 0.72
CA VAL A 92 3.14 6.04 -0.14
C VAL A 92 3.93 5.05 0.70
N TRP A 93 3.52 3.79 0.68
CA TRP A 93 4.21 2.71 1.37
C TRP A 93 4.91 1.83 0.35
N PHE A 94 6.19 1.55 0.58
CA PHE A 94 6.92 0.54 -0.17
C PHE A 94 7.06 -0.70 0.68
N TRP A 95 6.53 -1.81 0.19
CA TRP A 95 6.61 -3.11 0.81
C TRP A 95 7.63 -3.96 0.06
N GLN A 96 8.79 -4.15 0.66
CA GLN A 96 9.86 -5.01 0.16
C GLN A 96 9.99 -6.24 1.07
N GLU A 97 10.65 -7.29 0.59
CA GLU A 97 10.81 -8.55 1.32
C GLU A 97 11.26 -8.34 2.78
N GLN A 98 12.27 -7.49 3.01
CA GLN A 98 12.84 -7.26 4.34
C GLN A 98 12.52 -5.87 4.93
N GLN A 99 11.88 -4.98 4.18
CA GLN A 99 11.73 -3.58 4.59
C GLN A 99 10.36 -3.02 4.23
N ARG A 100 9.81 -2.23 5.15
CA ARG A 100 8.66 -1.36 4.89
C ARG A 100 9.10 0.06 5.08
N SER A 101 8.91 0.86 4.04
CA SER A 101 9.20 2.28 4.10
C SER A 101 7.90 3.04 3.92
N VAL A 102 7.63 3.96 4.84
CA VAL A 102 6.49 4.86 4.76
C VAL A 102 7.02 6.23 4.37
N TYR A 103 6.42 6.81 3.35
CA TYR A 103 6.71 8.16 2.90
C TYR A 103 5.47 9.03 3.02
N ARG A 104 5.63 10.21 3.59
CA ARG A 104 4.57 11.19 3.78
C ARG A 104 4.82 12.43 2.94
N LEU A 105 3.78 12.88 2.24
CA LEU A 105 3.86 14.10 1.44
C LEU A 105 3.86 15.34 2.36
N ARG A 106 4.86 16.20 2.19
CA ARG A 106 5.06 17.51 2.85
C ARG A 106 5.49 18.52 1.80
N ASP A 107 4.77 19.64 1.67
CA ASP A 107 5.15 20.73 0.76
C ASP A 107 5.59 20.28 -0.66
N ARG A 108 4.96 19.22 -1.18
CA ARG A 108 5.20 18.56 -2.48
C ARG A 108 6.42 17.64 -2.58
N GLN A 109 7.06 17.31 -1.47
CA GLN A 109 8.13 16.32 -1.41
C GLN A 109 7.76 15.21 -0.42
N TYR A 110 8.28 14.02 -0.67
CA TYR A 110 8.10 12.91 0.24
C TYR A 110 9.23 12.86 1.25
N GLU A 111 8.85 12.75 2.51
CA GLU A 111 9.76 12.50 3.61
C GLU A 111 9.53 11.09 4.13
N TRP A 112 10.61 10.38 4.44
CA TRP A 112 10.50 9.11 5.15
C TRP A 112 9.99 9.36 6.56
N VAL A 113 9.00 8.58 6.99
CA VAL A 113 8.46 8.60 8.35
C VAL A 113 8.54 7.22 8.99
N PRO A 114 8.79 7.13 10.31
CA PRO A 114 8.99 5.84 10.98
C PRO A 114 7.70 5.03 11.16
N ARG A 115 6.53 5.66 10.99
CA ARG A 115 5.20 5.05 11.10
C ARG A 115 4.22 5.79 10.19
N SER A 116 3.09 5.16 9.85
CA SER A 116 2.01 5.85 9.14
C SER A 116 1.40 6.95 10.00
N GLU A 117 1.09 8.08 9.39
CA GLU A 117 0.30 9.14 10.00
C GLU A 117 -1.19 9.02 9.66
N LEU A 118 -1.54 8.37 8.55
CA LEU A 118 -2.91 7.99 8.21
C LEU A 118 -3.45 6.88 9.11
N LEU A 119 -2.60 5.94 9.51
CA LEU A 119 -2.92 4.79 10.36
C LEU A 119 -1.92 4.72 11.54
N PRO A 120 -1.99 5.68 12.49
CA PRO A 120 -0.96 5.84 13.53
C PRO A 120 -0.87 4.68 14.52
N ASP A 121 -1.96 3.93 14.69
CA ASP A 121 -2.05 2.77 15.58
C ASP A 121 -1.73 1.45 14.87
N LEU A 122 -1.37 1.48 13.58
CA LEU A 122 -1.01 0.27 12.85
C LEU A 122 0.47 -0.05 13.08
N ASP A 123 0.71 -1.16 13.78
CA ASP A 123 2.04 -1.76 13.82
C ASP A 123 2.31 -2.53 12.52
N LEU A 124 3.05 -1.90 11.61
CA LEU A 124 3.48 -2.50 10.35
C LEU A 124 4.41 -3.71 10.53
N SER A 125 5.14 -3.77 11.64
CA SER A 125 5.97 -4.94 11.99
C SER A 125 5.13 -6.09 12.50
N LEU A 126 4.03 -5.82 13.21
CA LEU A 126 3.05 -6.84 13.54
C LEU A 126 2.34 -7.33 12.27
N LEU A 127 1.84 -6.44 11.41
CA LEU A 127 1.18 -6.84 10.15
C LEU A 127 2.11 -7.74 9.31
N ALA A 128 3.41 -7.41 9.28
CA ALA A 128 4.48 -8.23 8.71
C ALA A 128 4.41 -9.71 9.06
N SER A 129 4.33 -9.99 10.36
CA SER A 129 4.56 -11.32 10.89
C SER A 129 3.40 -12.25 10.55
N TYR A 130 2.29 -11.67 10.12
CA TYR A 130 1.12 -12.39 9.64
C TYR A 130 1.08 -12.51 8.11
N VAL A 131 2.06 -12.00 7.35
CA VAL A 131 2.08 -12.22 5.89
C VAL A 131 2.46 -13.67 5.60
N GLN A 132 1.46 -14.52 5.36
CA GLN A 132 1.63 -15.92 4.99
C GLN A 132 0.82 -16.23 3.71
N PRO A 133 1.40 -16.02 2.52
CA PRO A 133 0.66 -16.08 1.25
C PRO A 133 -0.02 -17.43 0.98
N LEU A 134 0.62 -18.53 1.38
CA LEU A 134 0.09 -19.89 1.21
C LEU A 134 -0.95 -20.31 2.27
N LYS A 135 -1.16 -19.49 3.30
CA LYS A 135 -2.11 -19.71 4.41
C LYS A 135 -2.95 -18.45 4.66
N GLN A 136 -3.32 -17.77 3.58
CA GLN A 136 -3.91 -16.44 3.64
C GLN A 136 -5.18 -16.36 4.53
N PRO A 137 -6.16 -17.27 4.45
CA PRO A 137 -7.34 -17.22 5.33
C PRO A 137 -7.00 -17.40 6.81
N GLU A 138 -6.09 -18.31 7.16
CA GLU A 138 -5.64 -18.54 8.53
C GLU A 138 -4.89 -17.33 9.07
N ALA A 139 -4.03 -16.74 8.25
CA ALA A 139 -3.25 -15.57 8.60
C ALA A 139 -4.12 -14.35 8.89
N VAL A 140 -5.12 -14.08 8.04
CA VAL A 140 -6.09 -12.99 8.26
C VAL A 140 -6.87 -13.18 9.55
N ARG A 141 -7.30 -14.40 9.84
CA ARG A 141 -8.01 -14.72 11.10
C ARG A 141 -7.11 -14.54 12.32
N ALA A 142 -5.90 -15.09 12.27
CA ALA A 142 -4.94 -14.99 13.37
C ALA A 142 -4.53 -13.55 13.64
N PHE A 143 -4.37 -12.74 12.59
CA PHE A 143 -4.09 -11.32 12.73
C PHE A 143 -5.26 -10.56 13.36
N TYR A 144 -6.49 -10.81 12.90
CA TYR A 144 -7.70 -10.20 13.47
C TYR A 144 -7.84 -10.46 14.96
N GLU A 145 -7.63 -11.70 15.42
CA GLU A 145 -7.65 -12.04 16.85
C GLU A 145 -6.55 -11.31 17.65
N ALA A 146 -5.39 -11.08 17.04
CA ALA A 146 -4.26 -10.42 17.70
C ALA A 146 -4.42 -8.90 17.85
N ILE A 147 -5.26 -8.27 17.02
CA ILE A 147 -5.47 -6.82 17.02
C ILE A 147 -6.82 -6.40 17.62
N ARG A 148 -7.65 -7.36 18.07
CA ARG A 148 -8.93 -7.05 18.72
C ARG A 148 -8.74 -6.34 20.06
#